data_AF-A0A243QNE0-F1
#
_entry.id   AF-A0A243QNE0-F1
#
_cell.length_a   1.000
_cell.length_b   1.000
_cell.length_c   1.000
_cell.angle_alpha   90.00
_cell.angle_beta   90.00
_cell.angle_gamma   90.00
#
_symmetry.space_group_name_H-M   'P 1'
#
loop_
_entity.id
_entity.type
_entity.pdbx_description
1 polymer ?
#
loop_
_entity_poly.entity_id
_entity_poly.type
_entity_poly.pdbx_seq_one_letter_code
_entity_poly.pdbx_strand_id
1 'polypeptide(L)'
;MSESSAEVVANAATAAVAASAAGAAGGWRRATGLAGVAIGVVAAGAAAGVALERMTVGRGIRQKARLALDSAGPYGSLRGMPGKAFSDDGTELYYEVDELDPDAAPAALG
;
A
#
# COMPACT_ATOMS: atom_id res chain seq x y z
N MET A 1 -1.34 13.87 -13.27
CA MET A 1 -1.86 15.03 -12.51
C MET A 1 -1.42 15.04 -11.05
N SER A 2 -1.57 13.96 -10.27
CA SER A 2 -1.33 13.98 -8.81
C SER A 2 0.11 14.26 -8.36
N GLU A 3 1.12 13.84 -9.12
CA GLU A 3 2.53 14.08 -8.75
C GLU A 3 2.90 15.57 -8.86
N SER A 4 2.45 16.25 -9.91
CA SER A 4 2.62 17.70 -10.06
C SER A 4 1.93 18.48 -8.93
N SER A 5 0.76 18.01 -8.47
CA SER A 5 0.07 18.63 -7.33
C SER A 5 0.88 18.48 -6.04
N ALA A 6 1.54 17.34 -5.83
CA ALA A 6 2.37 17.09 -4.65
C ALA A 6 3.63 17.96 -4.64
N GLU A 7 4.30 18.13 -5.78
CA GLU A 7 5.46 19.02 -5.91
C GLU A 7 5.09 20.49 -5.71
N VAL A 8 3.93 20.92 -6.19
CA VAL A 8 3.41 22.27 -5.96
C VAL A 8 3.11 22.51 -4.47
N VAL A 9 2.53 21.54 -3.78
CA VAL A 9 2.27 21.62 -2.34
C VAL A 9 3.57 21.64 -1.53
N ALA A 10 4.57 20.84 -1.92
CA ALA A 10 5.88 20.82 -1.30
C ALA A 10 6.59 22.18 -1.46
N ASN A 11 6.60 22.74 -2.68
CA ASN A 11 7.20 24.03 -2.97
C ASN A 11 6.50 25.18 -2.23
N ALA A 12 5.17 25.15 -2.15
CA ALA A 12 4.39 26.12 -1.38
C ALA A 12 4.68 26.05 0.12
N ALA A 13 4.83 24.84 0.68
CA ALA A 13 5.20 24.64 2.08
C ALA A 13 6.61 25.17 2.38
N THR A 14 7.60 24.91 1.51
CA THR A 14 8.95 25.47 1.66
C THR A 14 8.98 26.99 1.56
N ALA A 15 8.20 27.58 0.65
CA ALA A 15 8.10 29.03 0.50
C ALA A 15 7.45 29.69 1.73
N ALA A 16 6.42 29.06 2.32
CA ALA A 16 5.79 29.54 3.54
C ALA A 16 6.74 29.49 4.75
N VAL A 17 7.54 28.43 4.87
CA VAL A 17 8.57 28.33 5.92
C VAL A 17 9.62 29.44 5.74
N ALA A 18 10.12 29.67 4.52
CA ALA A 18 11.07 30.75 4.24
C ALA A 18 10.50 32.14 4.55
N ALA A 19 9.24 32.39 4.18
CA ALA A 19 8.54 33.65 4.49
C ALA A 19 8.36 33.86 6.00
N SER A 20 8.06 32.79 6.75
CA SER A 20 7.96 32.86 8.21
C SER A 20 9.30 33.17 8.88
N ALA A 21 10.42 32.68 8.34
CA ALA A 21 11.76 33.00 8.82
C ALA A 21 12.13 34.48 8.59
N ALA A 22 11.72 35.07 7.46
CA ALA A 22 11.91 36.50 7.18
C ALA A 22 11.11 37.43 8.13
N GLY A 23 9.99 36.95 8.69
CA GLY A 23 9.14 37.69 9.62
C GLY A 23 9.66 37.75 11.08
N ALA A 24 10.76 37.07 11.41
CA ALA A 24 11.30 36.96 12.76
C ALA A 24 11.96 38.25 13.29
N ALA A 25 12.18 39.26 12.44
CA ALA A 25 12.93 40.48 12.76
C ALA A 25 12.19 41.53 13.63
N GLY A 26 11.08 41.19 14.31
CA GLY A 26 10.30 42.20 15.06
C GLY A 26 9.59 41.72 16.34
N GLY A 27 10.13 42.06 17.51
CA GLY A 27 9.40 42.14 18.79
C GLY A 27 9.01 40.82 19.50
N TRP A 28 9.02 40.84 20.84
CA TRP A 28 8.80 39.69 21.73
C TRP A 28 7.51 38.89 21.46
N ARG A 29 6.42 39.56 21.03
CA ARG A 29 5.15 38.91 20.65
C ARG A 29 5.22 38.10 19.36
N ARG A 30 6.06 38.47 18.39
CA ARG A 30 6.25 37.67 17.16
C ARG A 30 7.19 36.50 17.41
N ALA A 31 8.19 36.68 18.28
CA ALA A 31 9.14 35.63 18.66
C ALA A 31 8.45 34.42 19.32
N THR A 32 7.49 34.66 20.23
CA THR A 32 6.71 33.57 20.85
C THR A 32 5.79 32.88 19.84
N GLY A 33 5.21 33.62 18.88
CA GLY A 33 4.43 33.05 17.79
C GLY A 33 5.26 32.13 16.89
N LEU A 34 6.47 32.54 16.53
CA LEU A 34 7.37 31.73 15.69
C LEU A 34 7.85 30.47 16.40
N ALA A 35 8.13 30.56 17.70
CA ALA A 35 8.52 29.39 18.50
C ALA A 35 7.43 28.32 18.50
N GLY A 36 6.16 28.71 18.59
CA GLY A 36 5.03 27.78 18.48
C GLY A 36 4.95 27.10 17.11
N VAL A 37 5.19 27.84 16.03
CA VAL A 37 5.21 27.28 14.67
C VAL A 37 6.37 26.29 14.49
N ALA A 38 7.57 26.62 14.96
CA ALA A 38 8.73 25.74 14.88
C ALA A 38 8.49 24.42 15.61
N ILE A 39 7.92 24.48 16.81
CA ILE A 39 7.55 23.28 17.60
C ILE A 39 6.49 22.45 16.86
N GLY A 40 5.47 23.11 16.28
CA GLY A 40 4.43 22.45 15.50
C GLY A 40 4.97 21.69 14.28
N VAL A 41 5.91 22.30 13.54
CA VAL A 41 6.55 21.67 12.38
C VAL A 41 7.38 20.44 12.79
N VAL A 42 8.17 20.55 13.87
CA VAL A 42 8.96 19.42 14.38
C VAL A 42 8.06 18.28 14.84
N ALA A 43 6.99 18.59 15.59
CA ALA A 43 6.04 17.60 16.06
C ALA A 43 5.30 16.91 14.89
N ALA A 44 4.86 17.69 13.89
CA ALA A 44 4.21 17.16 12.69
C ALA A 44 5.16 16.29 11.86
N GLY A 45 6.43 16.70 11.71
CA GLY A 45 7.46 15.92 11.02
C GLY A 45 7.73 14.57 11.70
N ALA A 46 7.84 14.56 13.03
CA ALA A 46 8.00 13.32 13.80
C ALA A 46 6.79 12.39 13.66
N ALA A 47 5.57 12.92 13.75
CA ALA A 47 4.34 12.14 13.59
C ALA A 47 4.19 11.58 12.17
N ALA A 48 4.50 12.37 11.14
CA ALA A 48 4.47 11.94 9.75
C ALA A 48 5.50 10.84 9.47
N GLY A 49 6.72 10.97 10.01
CA GLY A 49 7.75 9.93 9.92
C GLY A 49 7.30 8.60 10.54
N VAL A 50 6.77 8.64 11.78
CA VAL A 50 6.25 7.45 12.46
C VAL A 50 5.05 6.85 11.73
N ALA A 51 4.18 7.67 11.14
CA ALA A 51 3.05 7.19 10.35
C ALA A 51 3.51 6.43 9.10
N LEU A 52 4.53 6.92 8.40
CA LEU A 52 5.12 6.25 7.23
C LEU A 52 5.77 4.91 7.61
N GLU A 53 6.54 4.86 8.71
CA GLU A 53 7.08 3.61 9.25
C GLU A 53 5.98 2.61 9.60
N ARG A 54 4.88 3.07 10.22
CA ARG A 54 3.73 2.21 10.56
C ARG A 54 2.98 1.72 9.33
N MET A 55 2.79 2.56 8.30
CA MET A 55 2.13 2.18 7.05
C MET A 55 2.92 1.12 6.28
N THR A 56 4.25 1.25 6.25
CA THR A 56 5.14 0.29 5.58
C THR A 56 5.21 -1.04 6.34
N VAL A 57 5.36 -1.00 7.67
CA VAL A 57 5.38 -2.20 8.53
C VAL A 57 4.03 -2.95 8.49
N GLY A 58 2.91 -2.24 8.57
CA GLY A 58 1.57 -2.86 8.66
C GLY A 58 1.15 -3.61 7.39
N ARG A 59 1.49 -3.09 6.21
CA ARG A 59 1.14 -3.71 4.93
C ARG A 59 2.00 -4.94 4.64
N GLY A 60 3.30 -4.84 4.94
CA GLY A 60 4.25 -5.96 4.79
C GLY A 60 3.97 -7.12 5.74
N ILE A 61 3.57 -6.85 6.99
CA ILE A 61 3.26 -7.92 7.96
C ILE A 61 2.01 -8.70 7.56
N ARG A 62 0.93 -8.03 7.10
CA ARG A 62 -0.27 -8.74 6.62
C ARG A 62 0.03 -9.59 5.39
N GLN A 63 0.83 -9.08 4.46
CA GLN A 63 1.24 -9.82 3.27
C GLN A 63 2.13 -11.03 3.61
N LYS A 64 3.11 -10.84 4.52
CA LYS A 64 3.96 -11.93 5.01
C LYS A 64 3.19 -12.97 5.81
N ALA A 65 2.20 -12.57 6.60
CA ALA A 65 1.34 -13.49 7.33
C ALA A 65 0.49 -14.35 6.38
N ARG A 66 0.01 -13.77 5.27
CA ARG A 66 -0.72 -14.50 4.24
C ARG A 66 0.17 -15.50 3.52
N LEU A 67 1.35 -15.08 3.08
CA LEU A 67 2.36 -15.98 2.49
C LEU A 67 2.80 -17.09 3.45
N ALA A 68 2.94 -16.77 4.75
CA ALA A 68 3.26 -17.75 5.77
C ALA A 68 2.12 -18.76 5.96
N LEU A 69 0.87 -18.31 5.97
CA LEU A 69 -0.32 -19.18 6.00
C LEU A 69 -0.41 -20.07 4.75
N ASP A 70 -0.15 -19.50 3.57
CA ASP A 70 -0.13 -20.23 2.29
C ASP A 70 1.01 -21.27 2.28
N SER A 71 2.16 -20.96 2.87
CA SER A 71 3.29 -21.89 3.02
C SER A 71 3.14 -22.93 4.14
N ALA A 72 2.27 -22.66 5.11
CA ALA A 72 1.99 -23.54 6.25
C ALA A 72 0.79 -24.46 6.00
N GLY A 73 0.04 -24.24 4.91
CA GLY A 73 -0.90 -25.22 4.39
C GLY A 73 -0.16 -26.51 4.02
N PRO A 74 -0.69 -27.71 4.34
CA PRO A 74 -0.08 -28.95 3.88
C PRO A 74 0.07 -28.92 2.36
N TYR A 75 1.28 -29.14 1.83
CA TYR A 75 1.48 -29.24 0.38
C TYR A 75 0.47 -30.25 -0.21
N GLY A 76 -0.31 -29.81 -1.19
CA GLY A 76 -1.40 -30.61 -1.79
C GLY A 76 -2.74 -30.60 -1.03
N SER A 77 -2.95 -29.71 -0.05
CA SER A 77 -4.27 -29.51 0.59
C SER A 77 -5.21 -28.60 -0.19
N LEU A 78 -4.67 -27.79 -1.10
CA LEU A 78 -5.46 -27.09 -2.11
C LEU A 78 -5.63 -28.07 -3.28
N ARG A 79 -6.72 -28.84 -3.26
CA ARG A 79 -7.17 -29.53 -4.47
C ARG A 79 -7.63 -28.44 -5.43
N GLY A 80 -7.11 -28.45 -6.65
CA GLY A 80 -7.64 -27.58 -7.71
C GLY A 80 -9.11 -27.90 -8.00
N MET A 81 -9.77 -27.07 -8.81
CA MET A 81 -11.15 -27.38 -9.22
C MET A 81 -11.13 -28.66 -10.08
N PRO A 82 -11.84 -29.73 -9.68
CA PRO A 82 -11.79 -30.98 -10.42
C PRO A 82 -12.55 -30.86 -11.74
N GLY A 83 -12.05 -31.51 -12.77
CA GLY A 83 -12.66 -31.57 -14.09
C GLY A 83 -12.40 -32.90 -14.78
N LYS A 84 -13.22 -33.17 -15.79
CA LYS A 84 -13.11 -34.35 -16.65
C LYS A 84 -13.09 -33.89 -18.10
N ALA A 85 -12.21 -34.47 -18.89
CA ALA A 85 -12.12 -34.26 -20.33
C ALA A 85 -12.07 -35.61 -21.04
N PHE A 86 -12.59 -35.66 -22.26
CA PHE A 86 -12.46 -36.85 -23.11
C PHE A 86 -11.34 -36.63 -24.11
N SER A 87 -10.46 -37.61 -24.22
CA SER A 87 -9.47 -37.70 -25.29
C SER A 87 -10.15 -38.12 -26.60
N ASP A 88 -9.48 -37.95 -27.74
CA ASP A 88 -10.00 -38.27 -29.08
C ASP A 88 -10.34 -39.77 -29.24
N ASP A 89 -9.75 -40.62 -28.41
CA ASP A 89 -10.01 -42.07 -28.33
C ASP A 89 -11.16 -42.43 -27.37
N GLY A 90 -11.82 -41.43 -26.77
CA GLY A 90 -12.89 -41.60 -25.79
C GLY A 90 -12.41 -41.90 -24.37
N THR A 91 -11.10 -41.91 -24.12
CA THR A 91 -10.56 -42.10 -22.77
C THR A 91 -10.92 -40.90 -21.89
N GLU A 92 -11.54 -41.15 -20.73
CA GLU A 92 -11.85 -40.11 -19.75
C GLU A 92 -10.60 -39.75 -18.94
N LEU A 93 -10.22 -38.47 -18.97
CA LEU A 93 -9.06 -37.91 -18.28
C LEU A 93 -9.53 -37.02 -17.13
N TYR A 94 -9.01 -37.28 -15.93
CA TYR A 94 -9.21 -36.43 -14.75
C TYR A 94 -8.15 -35.33 -14.71
N TYR A 95 -8.56 -34.09 -14.43
CA TYR A 95 -7.66 -32.97 -14.23
C TYR A 95 -8.10 -32.11 -13.05
N GLU A 96 -7.16 -31.35 -12.49
CA GLU A 96 -7.41 -30.34 -11.46
C GLU A 96 -6.85 -29.00 -11.97
N VAL A 97 -7.62 -27.91 -11.81
CA VAL A 97 -7.18 -26.54 -12.15
C VAL A 97 -6.73 -25.83 -10.88
N ASP A 98 -5.43 -25.57 -10.78
CA ASP A 98 -4.86 -24.69 -9.77
C ASP A 98 -4.87 -23.24 -10.29
N GLU A 99 -5.31 -22.30 -9.45
CA GLU A 99 -5.55 -20.89 -9.78
C GLU A 99 -6.63 -20.69 -10.87
N LEU A 100 -7.89 -20.53 -10.44
CA LEU A 100 -8.97 -20.15 -11.35
C LEU A 100 -8.77 -18.71 -11.84
N ASP A 101 -8.64 -18.54 -13.16
CA ASP A 101 -8.86 -17.24 -13.79
C ASP A 101 -10.35 -16.87 -13.61
N PRO A 102 -10.67 -15.80 -12.86
CA PRO A 102 -12.06 -15.42 -12.56
C PRO A 102 -12.86 -15.03 -13.80
N ASP A 103 -12.19 -14.71 -14.91
CA ASP A 103 -12.82 -14.32 -16.17
C ASP A 103 -12.93 -15.49 -17.17
N ALA A 104 -12.28 -16.63 -16.89
CA ALA A 104 -12.40 -17.85 -17.67
C ALA A 104 -13.68 -18.60 -17.26
N ALA A 105 -14.81 -18.24 -17.90
CA ALA A 105 -16.05 -19.01 -17.74
C ALA A 105 -15.83 -20.47 -18.15
N PRO A 106 -16.33 -21.46 -17.38
CA PRO A 106 -16.23 -22.85 -17.77
C PRO A 106 -16.94 -23.04 -19.11
N ALA A 107 -16.23 -23.60 -20.09
CA ALA A 107 -16.83 -24.01 -21.35
C ALA A 107 -17.86 -25.12 -21.06
N ALA A 108 -19.10 -24.70 -20.81
CA ALA A 108 -20.23 -25.61 -20.69
C ALA A 108 -20.42 -26.28 -22.06
N LEU A 109 -20.01 -27.53 -22.17
CA LEU A 109 -20.36 -28.41 -23.27
C LEU A 109 -21.87 -28.66 -23.21
N GLY A 110 -22.57 -28.27 -24.28
CA GLY A 110 -23.90 -28.76 -24.60
C GLY A 110 -23.88 -30.15 -25.23
#